data_AF-A0A5J5BGR1-F1
#
_entry.id   AF-A0A5J5BGR1-F1
#
_cell.length_a   1.000
_cell.length_b   1.000
_cell.length_c   1.000
_cell.angle_alpha   90.00
_cell.angle_beta   90.00
_cell.angle_gamma   90.00
#
_symmetry.space_group_name_H-M   'P 1'
#
loop_
_entity.id
_entity.type
_entity.pdbx_description
1 polymer ?
#
loop_
_entity_poly.entity_id
_entity_poly.type
_entity_poly.pdbx_seq_one_letter_code
_entity_poly.pdbx_strand_id
1 'polypeptide(L)'
;MGFCLFNNVAITTSFLLNERLELGINKVLIVDWDVHHGNGTQKMFWKDPRVLFFSVHRYEFGSFYPASDDGSHIMVGEGPGAGYNINVPWENARCGDADYFAVWDHVLIPVAKEFSPDMIIISAGFDAAIGDPLGGCRVTPYGYSVMLKKLMEFARGKIVMALEGGYNLDSLANSVLACVEVLLEDKPIAGSSEVYPFESTWRVIKAVREELSAFWPTLADELPKKLPFRKTLPIQAMIFLPDRPYLHSLEETIRGFVAAGPCGDTLPVKHPNDFVTGVGSSSSPSTSVIPPSPVPPSDDAAYWKGFLVCKVNTPFLDAIKEAHPKTFKHFNVETPTIQLLYLNTILGYIKSYSNICISDLDARATREFRRVFRNFCKVGIDISWLEKRFDSCVARHSSISLFNWVKEVSSRRTNVLKEVQAMTAQLVELEQERAKKEGTFLEIEAEERKLMEECRGIEALLGGYK
;
A
#
# COMPACT_ATOMS: atom_id res chain seq x y z
N MET A 1 0.93 -1.87 -9.16
CA MET A 1 2.24 -2.04 -8.49
C MET A 1 2.00 -2.12 -6.98
N GLY A 2 2.92 -2.65 -6.18
CA GLY A 2 2.70 -2.80 -4.73
C GLY A 2 1.58 -3.79 -4.40
N PHE A 3 1.69 -5.05 -4.83
CA PHE A 3 0.65 -6.09 -4.71
C PHE A 3 -0.65 -5.86 -5.50
N CYS A 4 -0.89 -4.66 -6.05
CA CYS A 4 -2.07 -4.37 -6.86
C CYS A 4 -1.89 -4.76 -8.35
N LEU A 5 -2.82 -5.56 -8.86
CA LEU A 5 -2.94 -6.00 -10.27
C LEU A 5 -3.76 -5.00 -11.11
N PHE A 6 -4.97 -4.70 -10.63
CA PHE A 6 -5.86 -3.67 -11.16
C PHE A 6 -6.05 -2.58 -10.11
N ASN A 7 -6.31 -1.36 -10.55
CA ASN A 7 -6.66 -0.27 -9.64
C ASN A 7 -8.18 -0.30 -9.39
N ASN A 8 -8.60 -1.06 -8.39
CA ASN A 8 -10.01 -1.32 -8.10
C ASN A 8 -10.79 -0.03 -7.83
N VAL A 9 -10.23 0.87 -7.03
CA VAL A 9 -10.84 2.15 -6.68
C VAL A 9 -10.93 3.07 -7.89
N ALA A 10 -9.88 3.15 -8.72
CA ALA A 10 -9.92 3.97 -9.92
C ALA A 10 -10.88 3.43 -10.98
N ILE A 11 -10.93 2.11 -11.17
CA ILE A 11 -11.89 1.47 -12.08
C ILE A 11 -13.32 1.76 -11.62
N THR A 12 -13.60 1.58 -10.32
CA THR A 12 -14.94 1.85 -9.75
C THR A 12 -15.31 3.33 -9.94
N THR A 13 -14.40 4.24 -9.67
CA THR A 13 -14.63 5.69 -9.83
C THR A 13 -14.92 6.06 -11.29
N SER A 14 -14.10 5.57 -12.22
CA SER A 14 -14.30 5.82 -13.66
C SER A 14 -15.63 5.24 -14.15
N PHE A 15 -15.98 4.02 -13.72
CA PHE A 15 -17.24 3.37 -14.06
C PHE A 15 -18.45 4.17 -13.57
N LEU A 16 -18.41 4.69 -12.34
CA LEU A 16 -19.50 5.51 -11.80
C LEU A 16 -19.67 6.82 -12.57
N LEU A 17 -18.57 7.49 -12.91
CA LEU A 17 -18.58 8.80 -13.56
C LEU A 17 -18.91 8.75 -15.05
N ASN A 18 -18.60 7.65 -15.73
CA ASN A 18 -18.69 7.58 -17.20
C ASN A 18 -19.76 6.60 -17.68
N GLU A 19 -20.02 5.51 -16.95
CA GLU A 19 -20.93 4.42 -17.40
C GLU A 19 -22.24 4.38 -16.62
N ARG A 20 -22.31 5.01 -15.45
CA ARG A 20 -23.48 4.97 -14.54
C ARG A 20 -24.07 6.35 -14.27
N LEU A 21 -24.19 7.16 -15.32
CA LEU A 21 -24.69 8.54 -15.26
C LEU A 21 -26.07 8.66 -14.60
N GLU A 22 -26.90 7.62 -14.71
CA GLU A 22 -28.24 7.57 -14.11
C GLU A 22 -28.23 7.55 -12.58
N LEU A 23 -27.08 7.26 -11.96
CA LEU A 23 -26.90 7.34 -10.50
C LEU A 23 -26.70 8.78 -10.00
N GLY A 24 -26.51 9.75 -10.90
CA GLY A 24 -26.34 11.16 -10.57
C GLY A 24 -25.08 11.45 -9.76
N ILE A 25 -24.03 10.65 -9.94
CA ILE A 25 -22.71 10.83 -9.32
C ILE A 25 -21.84 11.58 -10.32
N ASN A 26 -21.53 12.85 -10.02
CA ASN A 26 -20.72 13.71 -10.90
C ASN A 26 -19.38 14.09 -10.26
N LYS A 27 -19.29 14.04 -8.92
CA LYS A 27 -18.07 14.29 -8.16
C LYS A 27 -17.78 13.17 -7.18
N VAL A 28 -16.58 12.58 -7.26
CA VAL A 28 -16.12 11.52 -6.37
C VAL A 28 -14.93 12.01 -5.56
N LEU A 29 -15.00 11.86 -4.24
CA LEU A 29 -13.84 12.04 -3.36
C LEU A 29 -13.25 10.65 -3.09
N ILE A 30 -12.00 10.44 -3.50
CA ILE A 30 -11.22 9.26 -3.13
C ILE A 30 -10.36 9.63 -1.92
N VAL A 31 -10.54 8.91 -0.81
CA VAL A 31 -9.70 9.05 0.38
C VAL A 31 -8.83 7.80 0.51
N ASP A 32 -7.53 7.99 0.36
CA ASP A 32 -6.52 6.96 0.52
C ASP A 32 -5.80 7.16 1.85
N TRP A 33 -6.09 6.27 2.81
CA TRP A 33 -5.46 6.26 4.13
C TRP A 33 -4.47 5.12 4.32
N ASP A 34 -4.20 4.35 3.24
CA ASP A 34 -3.13 3.37 3.21
C ASP A 34 -1.80 4.06 3.52
N VAL A 35 -0.88 3.36 4.18
CA VAL A 35 0.40 3.99 4.55
C VAL A 35 1.27 4.29 3.34
N HIS A 36 0.99 3.67 2.18
CA HIS A 36 1.69 3.90 0.93
C HIS A 36 0.91 4.85 0.03
N HIS A 37 1.65 5.65 -0.75
CA HIS A 37 1.03 6.53 -1.75
C HIS A 37 0.34 5.73 -2.85
N GLY A 38 -0.97 5.96 -3.05
CA GLY A 38 -1.75 5.46 -4.19
C GLY A 38 -1.39 6.09 -5.54
N ASN A 39 -0.12 5.98 -5.95
CA ASN A 39 0.44 6.58 -7.16
C ASN A 39 -0.34 6.23 -8.45
N GLY A 40 -0.91 5.03 -8.54
CA GLY A 40 -1.74 4.62 -9.66
C GLY A 40 -3.06 5.40 -9.74
N THR A 41 -3.67 5.69 -8.59
CA THR A 41 -4.94 6.44 -8.52
C THR A 41 -4.70 7.91 -8.82
N GLN A 42 -3.64 8.50 -8.26
CA GLN A 42 -3.18 9.85 -8.60
C GLN A 42 -2.99 10.00 -10.12
N LYS A 43 -2.28 9.06 -10.77
CA LYS A 43 -2.02 9.13 -12.21
C LYS A 43 -3.28 9.01 -13.06
N MET A 44 -4.24 8.18 -12.63
CA MET A 44 -5.50 7.99 -13.37
C MET A 44 -6.31 9.29 -13.44
N PHE A 45 -6.37 10.05 -12.35
CA PHE A 45 -7.23 11.23 -12.24
C PHE A 45 -6.48 12.57 -12.27
N TRP A 46 -5.20 12.54 -12.66
CA TRP A 46 -4.29 13.68 -12.64
C TRP A 46 -4.81 14.98 -13.28
N LYS A 47 -5.71 14.86 -14.26
CA LYS A 47 -6.31 15.96 -15.02
C LYS A 47 -7.83 16.08 -14.87
N ASP A 48 -8.48 15.26 -14.04
CA ASP A 48 -9.95 15.16 -13.96
C ASP A 48 -10.50 15.87 -12.71
N PRO A 49 -11.10 17.07 -12.82
CA PRO A 49 -11.66 17.80 -11.67
C PRO A 49 -12.92 17.16 -11.08
N ARG A 50 -13.50 16.14 -11.74
CA ARG A 50 -14.62 15.38 -11.17
C ARG A 50 -14.16 14.46 -10.03
N VAL A 51 -12.86 14.20 -9.92
CA VAL A 51 -12.29 13.34 -8.89
C VAL A 51 -11.32 14.13 -8.04
N LEU A 52 -11.64 14.26 -6.75
CA LEU A 52 -10.68 14.73 -5.75
C LEU A 52 -9.97 13.52 -5.16
N PHE A 53 -8.67 13.38 -5.42
CA PHE A 53 -7.83 12.35 -4.79
C PHE A 53 -7.12 12.94 -3.59
N PHE A 54 -7.33 12.36 -2.41
CA PHE A 54 -6.63 12.68 -1.20
C PHE A 54 -5.87 11.45 -0.72
N SER A 55 -4.55 11.55 -0.53
CA SER A 55 -3.72 10.46 0.00
C SER A 55 -2.86 10.95 1.15
N VAL A 56 -2.93 10.25 2.27
CA VAL A 56 -2.04 10.44 3.41
C VAL A 56 -1.14 9.23 3.55
N HIS A 57 0.18 9.41 3.49
CA HIS A 57 1.09 8.29 3.35
C HIS A 57 2.45 8.59 3.98
N ARG A 58 3.16 7.54 4.39
CA ARG A 58 4.56 7.64 4.80
C ARG A 58 5.40 7.95 3.57
N TYR A 59 6.21 9.00 3.67
CA TYR A 59 6.97 9.51 2.54
C TYR A 59 8.47 9.54 2.82
N GLU A 60 8.86 10.03 4.01
CA GLU A 60 10.26 10.17 4.43
C GLU A 60 11.11 10.85 3.35
N PHE A 61 10.60 11.97 2.82
CA PHE A 61 11.24 12.75 1.76
C PHE A 61 11.52 11.94 0.48
N GLY A 62 10.64 10.99 0.16
CA GLY A 62 10.73 10.15 -1.04
C GLY A 62 11.54 8.88 -0.84
N SER A 63 12.02 8.57 0.37
CA SER A 63 12.73 7.31 0.63
C SER A 63 11.83 6.13 0.95
N PHE A 64 10.59 6.36 1.40
CA PHE A 64 9.64 5.28 1.70
C PHE A 64 8.92 4.81 0.42
N TYR A 65 8.60 3.51 0.32
CA TYR A 65 7.95 2.93 -0.85
C TYR A 65 6.66 3.70 -1.20
N PRO A 66 6.41 4.06 -2.48
CA PRO A 66 7.06 3.61 -3.72
C PRO A 66 8.39 4.31 -4.08
N ALA A 67 8.93 5.13 -3.18
CA ALA A 67 10.22 5.82 -3.29
C ALA A 67 10.33 6.71 -4.54
N SER A 68 9.46 7.71 -4.62
CA SER A 68 9.33 8.62 -5.76
C SER A 68 8.87 9.99 -5.29
N ASP A 69 9.26 11.04 -6.02
CA ASP A 69 8.78 12.41 -5.79
C ASP A 69 7.26 12.59 -6.03
N ASP A 70 6.60 11.63 -6.68
CA ASP A 70 5.17 11.66 -7.01
C ASP A 70 4.28 11.78 -5.75
N GLY A 71 4.75 11.34 -4.59
CA GLY A 71 4.04 11.45 -3.30
C GLY A 71 4.22 12.79 -2.59
N SER A 72 5.01 13.72 -3.13
CA SER A 72 5.20 15.03 -2.50
C SER A 72 3.92 15.88 -2.50
N HIS A 73 3.80 16.79 -1.54
CA HIS A 73 2.68 17.73 -1.40
C HIS A 73 2.57 18.72 -2.57
N ILE A 74 3.66 18.95 -3.30
CA ILE A 74 3.68 19.82 -4.49
C ILE A 74 3.00 19.20 -5.71
N MET A 75 2.65 17.91 -5.65
CA MET A 75 2.01 17.18 -6.74
C MET A 75 0.50 17.41 -6.68
N VAL A 76 0.03 18.52 -7.24
CA VAL A 76 -1.35 19.01 -7.09
C VAL A 76 -2.29 18.72 -8.27
N GLY A 77 -1.86 17.95 -9.26
CA GLY A 77 -2.60 17.73 -10.50
C GLY A 77 -2.23 18.72 -11.61
N GLU A 78 -2.84 18.59 -12.78
CA GLU A 78 -2.52 19.41 -13.94
C GLU A 78 -3.78 19.84 -14.71
N GLY A 79 -3.72 21.03 -15.31
CA GLY A 79 -4.78 21.54 -16.18
C GLY A 79 -6.09 21.68 -15.40
N PRO A 80 -7.22 21.17 -15.92
CA PRO A 80 -8.49 21.21 -15.19
C PRO A 80 -8.45 20.50 -13.84
N GLY A 81 -7.59 19.49 -13.67
CA GLY A 81 -7.42 18.75 -12.40
C GLY A 81 -6.45 19.40 -11.41
N ALA A 82 -5.85 20.56 -11.73
CA ALA A 82 -4.98 21.25 -10.78
C ALA A 82 -5.75 21.65 -9.51
N GLY A 83 -5.20 21.31 -8.35
CA GLY A 83 -5.84 21.42 -7.04
C GLY A 83 -6.66 20.20 -6.61
N TYR A 84 -6.95 19.25 -7.51
CA TYR A 84 -7.78 18.07 -7.22
C TYR A 84 -6.97 16.81 -6.86
N ASN A 85 -5.65 16.94 -6.72
CA ASN A 85 -4.79 15.93 -6.13
C ASN A 85 -4.15 16.49 -4.85
N ILE A 86 -4.35 15.83 -3.73
CA ILE A 86 -3.87 16.26 -2.41
C ILE A 86 -3.04 15.14 -1.80
N ASN A 87 -1.73 15.34 -1.75
CA ASN A 87 -0.81 14.45 -1.04
C ASN A 87 -0.46 15.02 0.32
N VAL A 88 -0.52 14.18 1.35
CA VAL A 88 -0.07 14.47 2.71
C VAL A 88 1.09 13.52 3.05
N PRO A 89 2.34 13.93 2.73
CA PRO A 89 3.51 13.09 2.90
C PRO A 89 4.06 13.17 4.33
N TRP A 90 3.96 12.10 5.12
CA TRP A 90 4.60 12.05 6.43
C TRP A 90 6.12 12.06 6.30
N GLU A 91 6.75 13.00 7.00
CA GLU A 91 8.20 13.10 7.10
C GLU A 91 8.85 11.97 7.90
N ASN A 92 8.08 11.31 8.79
CA ASN A 92 8.58 10.29 9.70
C ASN A 92 7.56 9.16 9.86
N ALA A 93 8.03 7.98 10.25
CA ALA A 93 7.19 6.91 10.78
C ALA A 93 6.48 7.31 12.10
N ARG A 94 5.67 6.40 12.64
CA ARG A 94 4.97 6.49 13.94
C ARG A 94 3.84 7.52 14.04
N CYS A 95 3.48 8.21 12.95
CA CYS A 95 2.26 9.01 12.90
C CYS A 95 1.06 8.15 13.35
N GLY A 96 0.28 8.67 14.29
CA GLY A 96 -0.86 7.96 14.89
C GLY A 96 -2.14 8.78 14.82
N ASP A 97 -3.13 8.38 15.60
CA ASP A 97 -4.48 8.97 15.60
C ASP A 97 -4.50 10.51 15.63
N ALA A 98 -3.74 11.13 16.54
CA ALA A 98 -3.68 12.59 16.64
C ALA A 98 -3.18 13.25 15.34
N ASP A 99 -2.19 12.64 14.69
CA ASP A 99 -1.60 13.15 13.45
C ASP A 99 -2.61 13.10 12.29
N TYR A 100 -3.30 11.96 12.17
CA TYR A 100 -4.34 11.76 11.17
C TYR A 100 -5.55 12.68 11.44
N PHE A 101 -5.98 12.84 12.70
CA PHE A 101 -7.08 13.74 13.05
C PHE A 101 -6.77 15.19 12.70
N ALA A 102 -5.54 15.65 12.97
CA ALA A 102 -5.12 17.00 12.61
C ALA A 102 -5.18 17.23 11.09
N VAL A 103 -4.74 16.26 10.29
CA VAL A 103 -4.85 16.35 8.83
C VAL A 103 -6.29 16.30 8.34
N TRP A 104 -7.14 15.46 8.95
CA TRP A 104 -8.58 15.47 8.67
C TRP A 104 -9.16 16.85 8.91
N ASP A 105 -8.94 17.40 10.10
CA ASP A 105 -9.59 18.63 10.54
C ASP A 105 -9.07 19.90 9.85
N HIS A 106 -7.80 19.91 9.46
CA HIS A 106 -7.14 21.10 8.90
C HIS A 106 -6.86 21.03 7.40
N VAL A 107 -7.10 19.90 6.74
CA VAL A 107 -6.93 19.75 5.28
C VAL A 107 -8.15 19.08 4.65
N LEU A 108 -8.40 17.81 4.95
CA LEU A 108 -9.39 17.01 4.23
C LEU A 108 -10.82 17.52 4.42
N ILE A 109 -11.25 17.73 5.66
CA ILE A 109 -12.64 18.12 5.97
C ILE A 109 -12.99 19.51 5.42
N PRO A 110 -12.13 20.54 5.53
CA PRO A 110 -12.36 21.82 4.84
C PRO A 110 -12.53 21.65 3.33
N VAL A 111 -11.62 20.94 2.67
CA VAL A 111 -11.70 20.73 1.22
C VAL A 111 -12.92 19.90 0.83
N ALA A 112 -13.25 18.83 1.56
CA ALA A 112 -14.41 17.99 1.28
C ALA A 112 -15.73 18.77 1.38
N LYS A 113 -15.83 19.75 2.29
CA LYS A 113 -16.99 20.66 2.38
C LYS A 113 -17.13 21.52 1.14
N GLU A 114 -16.03 22.09 0.66
CA GLU A 114 -16.03 22.94 -0.52
C GLU A 114 -16.24 22.12 -1.81
N PHE A 115 -15.54 20.99 -1.94
CA PHE A 115 -15.69 20.07 -3.07
C PHE A 115 -17.08 19.46 -3.14
N SER A 116 -17.76 19.21 -2.00
CA SER A 116 -19.12 18.69 -1.92
C SER A 116 -19.33 17.43 -2.80
N PRO A 117 -18.72 16.29 -2.42
CA PRO A 117 -18.75 15.08 -3.23
C PRO A 117 -20.14 14.43 -3.26
N ASP A 118 -20.47 13.79 -4.39
CA ASP A 118 -21.68 12.97 -4.52
C ASP A 118 -21.49 11.56 -3.97
N MET A 119 -20.25 11.10 -3.88
CA MET A 119 -19.84 9.81 -3.36
C MET A 119 -18.41 9.85 -2.81
N ILE A 120 -18.15 9.07 -1.78
CA ILE A 120 -16.80 8.85 -1.24
C ILE A 120 -16.39 7.39 -1.47
N ILE A 121 -15.18 7.18 -1.96
CA ILE A 121 -14.56 5.86 -2.05
C ILE A 121 -13.26 5.88 -1.25
N ILE A 122 -13.13 4.98 -0.28
CA ILE A 122 -11.95 4.86 0.55
C ILE A 122 -11.08 3.73 0.01
N SER A 123 -9.84 4.07 -0.37
CA SER A 123 -8.73 3.10 -0.49
C SER A 123 -8.32 2.72 0.93
N ALA A 124 -8.96 1.69 1.45
CA ALA A 124 -8.97 1.35 2.86
C ALA A 124 -7.82 0.40 3.22
N GLY A 125 -6.59 0.91 3.15
CA GLY A 125 -5.40 0.22 3.67
C GLY A 125 -5.30 0.31 5.18
N PHE A 126 -5.02 -0.81 5.84
CA PHE A 126 -4.85 -0.87 7.30
C PHE A 126 -3.40 -1.13 7.72
N ASP A 127 -2.44 -0.86 6.84
CA ASP A 127 -1.01 -0.94 7.10
C ASP A 127 -0.42 0.31 7.78
N ALA A 128 -1.20 1.40 7.89
CA ALA A 128 -0.89 2.48 8.82
C ALA A 128 -1.21 2.13 10.29
N ALA A 129 -1.87 0.99 10.52
CA ALA A 129 -2.29 0.56 11.85
C ALA A 129 -1.09 0.25 12.75
N ILE A 130 -1.30 0.42 14.06
CA ILE A 130 -0.33 0.03 15.08
C ILE A 130 0.04 -1.45 14.94
N GLY A 131 1.33 -1.75 14.92
CA GLY A 131 1.84 -3.11 14.84
C GLY A 131 1.92 -3.69 13.42
N ASP A 132 1.56 -2.92 12.38
CA ASP A 132 1.81 -3.33 11.00
C ASP A 132 3.33 -3.47 10.73
N PRO A 133 3.78 -4.57 10.11
CA PRO A 133 5.19 -4.82 9.88
C PRO A 133 5.82 -3.97 8.77
N LEU A 134 5.02 -3.34 7.89
CA LEU A 134 5.52 -2.57 6.75
C LEU A 134 5.35 -1.07 6.96
N GLY A 135 4.21 -0.61 7.46
CA GLY A 135 3.91 0.83 7.52
C GLY A 135 4.65 1.60 8.59
N GLY A 136 4.77 1.04 9.80
CA GLY A 136 5.47 1.69 10.92
C GLY A 136 4.75 2.92 11.51
N CYS A 137 3.49 3.17 11.10
CA CYS A 137 2.60 4.14 11.74
C CYS A 137 1.92 3.51 12.98
N ARG A 138 1.05 4.28 13.65
CA ARG A 138 0.43 3.91 14.93
C ARG A 138 -1.06 4.25 14.99
N VAL A 139 -1.76 4.15 13.86
CA VAL A 139 -3.21 4.37 13.83
C VAL A 139 -3.89 3.22 14.58
N THR A 140 -4.78 3.54 15.50
CA THR A 140 -5.53 2.54 16.27
C THR A 140 -6.85 2.23 15.56
N PRO A 141 -7.52 1.11 15.89
CA PRO A 141 -8.89 0.87 15.45
C PRO A 141 -9.85 2.01 15.80
N TYR A 142 -9.65 2.65 16.97
CA TYR A 142 -10.39 3.85 17.36
C TYR A 142 -10.12 5.02 16.40
N GLY A 143 -8.85 5.24 16.02
CA GLY A 143 -8.44 6.20 15.00
C GLY A 143 -9.21 6.04 13.69
N TYR A 144 -9.21 4.83 13.12
CA TYR A 144 -9.96 4.53 11.90
C TYR A 144 -11.47 4.78 12.05
N SER A 145 -12.06 4.40 13.18
CA SER A 145 -13.48 4.63 13.45
C SER A 145 -13.85 6.13 13.44
N VAL A 146 -13.00 6.99 14.02
CA VAL A 146 -13.21 8.44 14.07
C VAL A 146 -12.99 9.07 12.68
N MET A 147 -11.94 8.66 11.97
CA MET A 147 -11.69 9.13 10.60
C MET A 147 -12.85 8.80 9.66
N LEU A 148 -13.36 7.57 9.71
CA LEU A 148 -14.51 7.14 8.92
C LEU A 148 -15.77 7.92 9.29
N LYS A 149 -16.08 8.08 10.58
CA LYS A 149 -17.27 8.81 11.03
C LYS A 149 -17.29 10.24 10.50
N LYS A 150 -16.14 10.94 10.52
CA LYS A 150 -16.01 12.30 9.97
C LYS A 150 -16.35 12.36 8.47
N LEU A 151 -16.02 11.31 7.70
CA LEU A 151 -16.32 11.23 6.26
C LEU A 151 -17.79 10.89 5.98
N MET A 152 -18.46 10.14 6.86
CA MET A 152 -19.87 9.78 6.68
C MET A 152 -20.83 10.97 6.74
N GLU A 153 -20.40 12.12 7.26
CA GLU A 153 -21.14 13.39 7.23
C GLU A 153 -21.32 13.97 5.81
N PHE A 154 -20.57 13.44 4.83
CA PHE A 154 -20.57 13.90 3.45
C PHE A 154 -21.31 12.94 2.52
N ALA A 155 -21.59 13.38 1.29
CA ALA A 155 -22.22 12.57 0.26
C ALA A 155 -23.54 11.88 0.68
N ARG A 156 -24.22 12.40 1.72
CA ARG A 156 -25.39 11.76 2.35
C ARG A 156 -25.11 10.32 2.80
N GLY A 157 -23.90 10.07 3.31
CA GLY A 157 -23.45 8.75 3.75
C GLY A 157 -23.14 7.76 2.62
N LYS A 158 -23.14 8.19 1.34
CA LYS A 158 -22.76 7.33 0.20
C LYS A 158 -21.24 7.10 0.20
N ILE A 159 -20.83 6.09 0.94
CA ILE A 159 -19.43 5.71 1.14
C ILE A 159 -19.21 4.25 0.77
N VAL A 160 -18.09 3.97 0.10
CA VAL A 160 -17.61 2.61 -0.17
C VAL A 160 -16.20 2.48 0.35
N MET A 161 -15.91 1.38 1.04
CA MET A 161 -14.56 1.03 1.48
C MET A 161 -14.07 -0.15 0.67
N ALA A 162 -12.93 0.00 -0.01
CA ALA A 162 -12.24 -1.08 -0.71
C ALA A 162 -10.95 -1.39 0.03
N LEU A 163 -10.79 -2.63 0.50
CA LEU A 163 -9.57 -3.06 1.20
C LEU A 163 -8.35 -2.96 0.26
N GLU A 164 -7.27 -2.33 0.75
CA GLU A 164 -5.97 -2.22 0.07
C GLU A 164 -4.89 -2.98 0.88
N GLY A 165 -3.95 -2.29 1.54
CA GLY A 165 -2.93 -2.85 2.42
C GLY A 165 -3.41 -3.26 3.81
N GLY A 166 -2.49 -3.77 4.63
CA GLY A 166 -2.73 -4.24 6.00
C GLY A 166 -2.19 -5.64 6.21
N TYR A 167 -1.08 -5.77 6.94
CA TYR A 167 -0.26 -6.98 6.96
C TYR A 167 -0.07 -7.58 8.35
N ASN A 168 -0.43 -6.85 9.41
CA ASN A 168 -0.70 -7.44 10.71
C ASN A 168 -2.16 -7.91 10.79
N LEU A 169 -2.37 -9.22 10.91
CA LEU A 169 -3.72 -9.82 10.87
C LEU A 169 -4.63 -9.32 12.00
N ASP A 170 -4.11 -9.14 13.21
CA ASP A 170 -4.89 -8.66 14.35
C ASP A 170 -5.24 -7.19 14.18
N SER A 171 -4.26 -6.35 13.81
CA SER A 171 -4.49 -4.92 13.58
C SER A 171 -5.45 -4.67 12.43
N LEU A 172 -5.31 -5.44 11.33
CA LEU A 172 -6.22 -5.41 10.19
C LEU A 172 -7.64 -5.80 10.61
N ALA A 173 -7.82 -6.95 11.25
CA ALA A 173 -9.15 -7.44 11.63
C ALA A 173 -9.86 -6.47 12.58
N ASN A 174 -9.15 -5.97 13.60
CA ASN A 174 -9.71 -5.03 14.56
C ASN A 174 -10.04 -3.67 13.94
N SER A 175 -9.21 -3.17 13.01
CA SER A 175 -9.47 -1.88 12.35
C SER A 175 -10.62 -1.98 11.35
N VAL A 176 -10.72 -3.09 10.61
CA VAL A 176 -11.87 -3.38 9.74
C VAL A 176 -13.15 -3.49 10.57
N LEU A 177 -13.12 -4.23 11.68
CA LEU A 177 -14.27 -4.36 12.59
C LEU A 177 -14.75 -3.00 13.09
N ALA A 178 -13.83 -2.17 13.57
CA ALA A 178 -14.15 -0.81 14.04
C ALA A 178 -14.82 0.04 12.96
N CYS A 179 -14.35 -0.04 11.70
CA CYS A 179 -14.98 0.65 10.58
C CYS A 179 -16.37 0.12 10.25
N VAL A 180 -16.55 -1.21 10.25
CA VAL A 180 -17.85 -1.84 10.00
C VAL A 180 -18.87 -1.46 11.09
N GLU A 181 -18.45 -1.42 12.35
CA GLU A 181 -19.30 -0.94 13.46
C GLU A 181 -19.77 0.50 13.22
N VAL A 182 -18.88 1.41 12.78
CA VAL A 182 -19.28 2.78 12.44
C VAL A 182 -20.27 2.81 11.27
N LEU A 183 -20.08 2.01 10.23
CA LEU A 183 -21.01 1.95 9.09
C LEU A 183 -22.41 1.49 9.51
N LEU A 184 -22.51 0.63 10.52
CA LEU A 184 -23.78 0.09 11.02
C LEU A 184 -24.44 0.97 12.08
N GLU A 185 -23.65 1.58 12.96
CA GLU A 185 -24.13 2.28 14.16
C GLU A 185 -24.05 3.80 14.07
N ASP A 186 -23.40 4.33 13.02
CA ASP A 186 -23.14 5.75 12.78
C ASP A 186 -22.44 6.46 13.96
N LYS A 187 -21.60 5.72 14.70
CA LYS A 187 -20.87 6.21 15.87
C LYS A 187 -19.46 5.60 15.91
N PRO A 188 -18.43 6.37 16.31
CA PRO A 188 -17.11 5.82 16.57
C PRO A 188 -17.16 4.83 17.73
N ILE A 189 -16.25 3.85 17.71
CA ILE A 189 -16.10 2.91 18.83
C ILE A 189 -15.60 3.66 20.08
N ALA A 190 -15.80 3.06 21.26
CA ALA A 190 -15.23 3.62 22.48
C ALA A 190 -13.70 3.49 22.47
N GLY A 191 -12.99 4.57 22.76
CA GLY A 191 -11.53 4.57 22.79
C GLY A 191 -10.95 5.92 23.20
N SER A 192 -9.63 5.99 23.21
CA SER A 192 -8.88 7.22 23.48
C SER A 192 -7.68 7.30 22.55
N SER A 193 -7.38 8.51 22.09
CA SER A 193 -6.20 8.82 21.28
C SER A 193 -5.15 9.56 22.10
N GLU A 194 -3.90 9.52 21.65
CA GLU A 194 -2.92 10.54 22.01
C GLU A 194 -3.49 11.95 21.73
N VAL A 195 -3.07 12.94 22.54
CA VAL A 195 -3.68 14.27 22.49
C VAL A 195 -3.02 15.17 21.44
N TYR A 196 -1.76 14.92 21.08
CA TYR A 196 -0.94 15.89 20.37
C TYR A 196 -0.23 15.32 19.14
N PRO A 197 -0.44 15.92 17.96
CA PRO A 197 0.32 15.61 16.75
C PRO A 197 1.81 15.90 16.90
N PHE A 198 2.63 15.32 16.04
CA PHE A 198 4.03 15.70 15.90
C PHE A 198 4.19 17.12 15.34
N GLU A 199 5.29 17.77 15.70
CA GLU A 199 5.71 19.02 15.06
C GLU A 199 5.87 18.88 13.53
N SER A 200 6.38 17.73 13.06
CA SER A 200 6.47 17.43 11.63
C SER A 200 5.10 17.37 10.96
N THR A 201 4.07 16.88 11.66
CA THR A 201 2.69 16.85 11.13
C THR A 201 2.19 18.26 10.86
N TRP A 202 2.43 19.20 11.79
CA TRP A 202 2.07 20.60 11.57
C TRP A 202 2.86 21.26 10.44
N ARG A 203 4.13 20.90 10.24
CA ARG A 203 4.92 21.35 9.08
C ARG A 203 4.32 20.84 7.77
N VAL A 204 3.94 19.57 7.70
CA VAL A 204 3.26 18.99 6.53
C VAL A 204 1.92 19.67 6.27
N ILE A 205 1.07 19.83 7.29
CA ILE A 205 -0.23 20.52 7.15
C ILE A 205 -0.03 21.94 6.61
N LYS A 206 0.95 22.67 7.13
CA LYS A 206 1.25 24.03 6.66
C LYS A 206 1.68 24.02 5.19
N ALA A 207 2.61 23.15 4.80
CA ALA A 207 3.10 23.06 3.42
C ALA A 207 1.98 22.68 2.44
N VAL A 208 1.14 21.70 2.80
CA VAL A 208 -0.03 21.29 2.00
C VAL A 208 -1.02 22.45 1.84
N ARG A 209 -1.34 23.18 2.93
CA ARG A 209 -2.24 24.34 2.88
C ARG A 209 -1.68 25.47 2.03
N GLU A 210 -0.39 25.77 2.15
CA GLU A 210 0.27 26.81 1.35
C GLU A 210 0.15 26.51 -0.14
N GLU A 211 0.50 25.30 -0.56
CA GLU A 211 0.42 24.88 -1.96
C GLU A 211 -1.02 24.91 -2.51
N LEU A 212 -1.99 24.49 -1.69
CA LEU A 212 -3.38 24.33 -2.12
C LEU A 212 -4.27 25.56 -1.91
N SER A 213 -3.81 26.57 -1.18
CA SER A 213 -4.59 27.78 -0.86
C SER A 213 -5.09 28.56 -2.07
N ALA A 214 -4.37 28.47 -3.19
CA ALA A 214 -4.78 29.08 -4.46
C ALA A 214 -5.98 28.38 -5.11
N PHE A 215 -6.20 27.10 -4.81
CA PHE A 215 -7.28 26.27 -5.37
C PHE A 215 -8.45 26.13 -4.40
N TRP A 216 -8.17 26.14 -3.09
CA TRP A 216 -9.14 25.95 -2.01
C TRP A 216 -9.02 27.11 -1.02
N PRO A 217 -9.81 28.19 -1.18
CA PRO A 217 -9.77 29.36 -0.30
C PRO A 217 -9.95 29.02 1.18
N THR A 218 -10.68 27.95 1.52
CA THR A 218 -10.81 27.49 2.91
C THR A 218 -9.47 27.08 3.57
N LEU A 219 -8.41 26.86 2.78
CA LEU A 219 -7.07 26.55 3.26
C LEU A 219 -6.17 27.78 3.41
N ALA A 220 -6.60 28.95 2.92
CA ALA A 220 -5.83 30.20 3.02
C ALA A 220 -5.82 30.79 4.44
N ASP A 221 -6.78 30.42 5.28
CA ASP A 221 -6.86 30.91 6.66
C ASP A 221 -5.63 30.49 7.49
N GLU A 222 -5.16 31.38 8.37
CA GLU A 222 -4.05 31.08 9.26
C GLU A 222 -4.43 29.95 10.24
N LEU A 223 -3.54 28.97 10.39
CA LEU A 223 -3.63 27.99 11.46
C LEU A 223 -3.59 28.70 12.84
N PRO A 224 -4.25 28.14 13.87
CA PRO A 224 -4.25 28.72 15.21
C PRO A 224 -2.83 29.05 15.72
N LYS A 225 -2.64 30.24 16.33
CA LYS A 225 -1.33 30.72 16.79
C LYS A 225 -0.64 29.83 17.84
N LYS A 226 -1.40 28.98 18.52
CA LYS A 226 -0.88 27.97 19.47
C LYS A 226 -1.35 26.59 19.02
N LEU A 227 -0.50 25.90 18.27
CA LEU A 227 -0.70 24.51 17.91
C LEU A 227 -0.05 23.64 18.97
N PRO A 228 -0.77 22.68 19.58
CA PRO A 228 -0.15 21.78 20.53
C PRO A 228 0.59 20.67 19.77
N PHE A 229 1.82 20.35 20.20
CA PHE A 229 2.65 19.36 19.51
C PHE A 229 3.60 18.62 20.45
N ARG A 230 4.05 17.46 20.00
CA ARG A 230 5.19 16.73 20.58
C ARG A 230 6.44 16.86 19.69
N LYS A 231 7.62 16.97 20.32
CA LYS A 231 8.91 16.97 19.62
C LYS A 231 9.34 15.54 19.28
N THR A 232 9.89 15.35 18.09
CA THR A 232 10.60 14.12 17.70
C THR A 232 11.99 14.08 18.34
N LEU A 233 12.47 12.90 18.73
CA LEU A 233 13.85 12.72 19.21
C LEU A 233 14.83 12.82 18.02
N PRO A 234 16.04 13.41 18.18
CA PRO A 234 17.01 13.50 17.10
C PRO A 234 17.42 12.11 16.58
N ILE A 235 17.63 11.99 15.26
CA ILE A 235 18.02 10.74 14.57
C ILE A 235 19.26 10.09 15.22
N GLN A 236 20.22 10.88 15.73
CA GLN A 236 21.42 10.38 16.42
C GLN A 236 21.16 9.71 17.78
N ALA A 237 20.04 10.01 18.44
CA ALA A 237 19.63 9.34 19.67
C ALA A 237 18.84 8.04 19.41
N MET A 238 18.37 7.83 18.17
CA MET A 238 17.55 6.67 17.80
C MET A 238 18.36 5.40 17.49
N ILE A 239 19.66 5.50 17.25
CA ILE A 239 20.53 4.33 16.99
C ILE A 239 20.83 3.53 18.29
N PHE A 240 20.62 4.13 19.46
CA PHE A 240 21.02 3.55 20.76
C PHE A 240 19.87 3.21 21.72
N LEU A 241 18.61 3.34 21.30
CA LEU A 241 17.49 2.88 22.12
C LEU A 241 17.09 1.48 21.69
N PRO A 242 17.35 0.42 22.49
CA PRO A 242 16.74 -0.86 22.22
C PRO A 242 15.22 -0.68 22.27
N ASP A 243 14.53 -1.13 21.22
CA ASP A 243 13.09 -1.35 21.28
C ASP A 243 12.81 -2.13 22.56
N ARG A 244 12.16 -1.51 23.54
CA ARG A 244 11.58 -2.26 24.65
C ARG A 244 10.31 -2.90 24.11
N PRO A 245 10.27 -4.23 23.86
CA PRO A 245 8.98 -4.88 23.78
C PRO A 245 8.30 -4.73 25.14
N TYR A 246 7.02 -4.36 25.10
CA TYR A 246 6.10 -4.60 26.22
C TYR A 246 5.99 -6.13 26.40
N LEU A 247 6.97 -6.70 27.10
CA LEU A 247 7.05 -8.10 27.52
C LEU A 247 7.12 -8.18 29.06
N HIS A 248 6.49 -7.23 29.76
CA HIS A 248 6.23 -7.32 31.20
C HIS A 248 4.72 -7.39 31.45
N SER A 249 4.13 -8.54 31.13
CA SER A 249 2.93 -9.07 31.81
C SER A 249 2.67 -10.55 31.48
N LEU A 250 3.29 -11.10 30.42
CA LEU A 250 3.10 -12.50 30.05
C LEU A 250 4.03 -13.46 30.81
N GLU A 251 5.28 -13.07 31.13
CA GLU A 251 6.21 -13.94 31.87
C GLU A 251 5.85 -14.10 33.36
N GLU A 252 5.23 -13.10 34.00
CA GLU A 252 4.71 -13.23 35.36
C GLU A 252 3.44 -14.08 35.41
N THR A 253 2.59 -14.00 34.38
CA THR A 253 1.37 -14.82 34.28
C THR A 253 1.70 -16.29 34.00
N ILE A 254 2.75 -16.57 33.21
CA ILE A 254 3.15 -17.95 32.87
C ILE A 254 3.99 -18.60 33.98
N ARG A 255 4.79 -17.82 34.74
CA ARG A 255 5.47 -18.35 35.94
C ARG A 255 4.52 -18.63 37.11
N GLY A 256 3.36 -17.97 37.15
CA GLY A 256 2.31 -18.21 38.15
C GLY A 256 1.55 -19.53 37.99
N PHE A 257 1.60 -20.19 36.82
CA PHE A 257 0.82 -21.41 36.54
C PHE A 257 1.62 -22.72 36.61
N VAL A 258 2.95 -22.69 36.77
CA VAL A 258 3.80 -23.90 36.77
C VAL A 258 4.44 -24.21 38.13
N ALA A 259 4.27 -23.37 39.15
CA ALA A 259 4.83 -23.61 40.48
C ALA A 259 3.75 -23.67 41.58
N ALA A 260 2.91 -24.70 41.54
CA ALA A 260 2.05 -25.08 42.66
C ALA A 260 2.49 -26.45 43.21
N GLY A 261 3.24 -26.40 44.32
CA GLY A 261 3.42 -27.49 45.29
C GLY A 261 4.87 -27.97 45.51
N PRO A 262 5.22 -28.42 46.73
CA PRO A 262 5.20 -27.64 47.97
C PRO A 262 6.56 -27.66 48.72
N CYS A 263 6.64 -26.82 49.75
CA CYS A 263 7.53 -26.91 50.92
C CYS A 263 8.95 -26.31 50.83
N GLY A 264 9.31 -25.50 51.84
CA GLY A 264 10.69 -25.38 52.33
C GLY A 264 11.28 -23.96 52.41
N ASP A 265 10.91 -23.23 53.47
CA ASP A 265 11.74 -22.40 54.34
C ASP A 265 12.93 -21.53 53.82
N THR A 266 12.92 -20.30 54.35
CA THR A 266 14.03 -19.36 54.64
C THR A 266 14.60 -18.42 53.55
N LEU A 267 14.34 -17.12 53.74
CA LEU A 267 15.11 -15.97 53.26
C LEU A 267 16.05 -15.47 54.37
N PRO A 268 17.15 -14.74 54.04
CA PRO A 268 17.09 -13.30 54.31
C PRO A 268 17.77 -12.38 53.28
N VAL A 269 17.04 -11.29 52.99
CA VAL A 269 17.43 -9.86 52.86
C VAL A 269 18.90 -9.46 52.72
N LYS A 270 19.22 -8.62 51.70
CA LYS A 270 20.03 -7.36 51.82
C LYS A 270 20.05 -6.50 50.54
N HIS A 271 19.93 -5.18 50.74
CA HIS A 271 20.21 -4.02 49.87
C HIS A 271 21.12 -3.05 50.69
N PRO A 272 21.60 -1.89 50.21
CA PRO A 272 22.25 -1.49 48.95
C PRO A 272 23.49 -0.54 49.21
N ASN A 273 23.94 0.21 48.17
CA ASN A 273 24.91 1.33 48.10
C ASN A 273 26.28 0.96 47.45
N ASP A 274 26.90 1.73 46.55
CA ASP A 274 27.17 3.18 46.56
C ASP A 274 27.32 3.83 45.16
N PHE A 275 27.07 5.15 45.14
CA PHE A 275 27.43 6.17 44.14
C PHE A 275 28.92 6.54 44.19
N VAL A 276 29.59 6.78 43.06
CA VAL A 276 30.70 7.76 42.95
C VAL A 276 30.73 8.43 41.55
N THR A 277 30.94 9.75 41.59
CA THR A 277 31.06 10.78 40.55
C THR A 277 32.41 10.80 39.81
N GLY A 278 32.44 11.33 38.58
CA GLY A 278 33.67 11.79 37.92
C GLY A 278 33.42 12.68 36.69
N VAL A 279 33.86 13.94 36.75
CA VAL A 279 33.80 14.98 35.70
C VAL A 279 35.15 15.05 34.98
N GLY A 280 35.19 15.30 33.65
CA GLY A 280 36.45 15.56 32.94
C GLY A 280 36.32 15.95 31.46
N SER A 281 36.26 17.26 31.21
CA SER A 281 36.86 18.06 30.12
C SER A 281 36.74 17.72 28.61
N SER A 282 36.46 18.81 27.89
CA SER A 282 36.43 19.10 26.45
C SER A 282 37.70 18.83 25.62
N SER A 283 37.51 18.38 24.37
CA SER A 283 38.28 18.81 23.19
C SER A 283 37.64 18.34 21.87
N SER A 284 37.49 19.25 20.92
CA SER A 284 37.32 19.00 19.47
C SER A 284 38.09 20.11 18.72
N PRO A 285 38.39 20.02 17.40
CA PRO A 285 37.99 19.03 16.41
C PRO A 285 39.13 18.47 15.52
N SER A 286 38.92 17.31 14.88
CA SER A 286 39.70 16.90 13.71
C SER A 286 38.78 16.33 12.64
N THR A 287 38.74 17.00 11.50
CA THR A 287 38.07 16.60 10.26
C THR A 287 38.73 15.37 9.65
N SER A 288 38.03 14.23 9.67
CA SER A 288 38.35 13.06 8.84
C SER A 288 37.23 12.84 7.82
N VAL A 289 37.57 13.01 6.54
CA VAL A 289 36.72 12.66 5.39
C VAL A 289 36.52 11.15 5.38
N ILE A 290 35.28 10.70 5.62
CA ILE A 290 34.88 9.29 5.54
C ILE A 290 34.56 8.97 4.06
N PRO A 291 35.15 7.93 3.45
CA PRO A 291 34.81 7.54 2.08
C PRO A 291 33.37 7.00 2.02
N PRO A 292 32.66 7.13 0.88
CA PRO A 292 31.28 6.68 0.77
C PRO A 292 31.18 5.18 1.03
N SER A 293 30.30 4.79 1.96
CA SER A 293 29.98 3.40 2.23
C SER A 293 29.46 2.70 0.97
N PRO A 294 29.75 1.40 0.77
CA PRO A 294 29.25 0.67 -0.38
C PRO A 294 27.72 0.68 -0.39
N VAL A 295 27.14 1.01 -1.54
CA VAL A 295 25.71 0.95 -1.83
C VAL A 295 25.18 -0.45 -1.43
N PRO A 296 24.16 -0.57 -0.57
CA PRO A 296 23.60 -1.88 -0.24
C PRO A 296 22.99 -2.52 -1.50
N PRO A 297 23.02 -3.85 -1.62
CA PRO A 297 22.48 -4.54 -2.80
C PRO A 297 20.98 -4.21 -2.97
N SER A 298 20.60 -3.93 -4.23
CA SER A 298 19.26 -3.55 -4.72
C SER A 298 18.05 -3.98 -3.88
N ASP A 299 17.12 -3.03 -3.69
CA ASP A 299 15.84 -3.05 -2.95
C ASP A 299 14.92 -4.28 -3.11
N ASP A 300 15.16 -5.14 -4.10
CA ASP A 300 14.47 -6.43 -4.27
C ASP A 300 14.55 -7.31 -3.00
N ALA A 301 15.64 -7.25 -2.24
CA ALA A 301 15.83 -8.09 -1.05
C ALA A 301 15.02 -7.61 0.17
N ALA A 302 14.72 -6.31 0.26
CA ALA A 302 13.90 -5.72 1.32
C ALA A 302 12.40 -6.03 1.11
N TYR A 303 11.95 -5.96 -0.15
CA TYR A 303 10.61 -6.34 -0.61
C TYR A 303 10.20 -7.75 -0.15
N TRP A 304 11.11 -8.73 -0.23
CA TRP A 304 10.81 -10.11 0.20
C TRP A 304 11.03 -10.39 1.68
N LYS A 305 11.90 -9.62 2.36
CA LYS A 305 12.02 -9.70 3.82
C LYS A 305 10.70 -9.33 4.50
N GLY A 306 10.01 -8.29 4.01
CA GLY A 306 8.69 -7.89 4.52
C GLY A 306 7.63 -8.99 4.41
N PHE A 307 7.61 -9.73 3.29
CA PHE A 307 6.70 -10.86 3.07
C PHE A 307 6.93 -12.04 4.05
N LEU A 308 8.16 -12.20 4.56
CA LEU A 308 8.52 -13.28 5.49
C LEU A 308 8.52 -12.88 6.96
N VAL A 309 8.62 -11.59 7.28
CA VAL A 309 8.53 -11.09 8.66
C VAL A 309 7.15 -11.37 9.28
N CYS A 310 6.11 -11.61 8.48
CA CYS A 310 4.81 -12.10 8.97
C CYS A 310 4.86 -13.48 9.65
N LYS A 311 5.98 -14.22 9.63
CA LYS A 311 6.07 -15.55 10.24
C LYS A 311 7.44 -15.84 10.88
N VAL A 312 7.84 -15.07 11.88
CA VAL A 312 9.08 -15.34 12.65
C VAL A 312 9.02 -16.67 13.44
N ASN A 313 7.85 -17.33 13.56
CA ASN A 313 7.70 -18.60 14.30
C ASN A 313 7.15 -19.78 13.48
N THR A 314 7.08 -19.72 12.15
CA THR A 314 6.64 -20.89 11.36
C THR A 314 7.84 -21.64 10.79
N PRO A 315 8.01 -22.94 11.08
CA PRO A 315 9.06 -23.76 10.46
C PRO A 315 8.96 -23.69 8.93
N PHE A 316 10.12 -23.60 8.26
CA PHE A 316 10.27 -23.52 6.79
C PHE A 316 9.29 -24.40 5.99
N LEU A 317 9.00 -25.59 6.50
CA LEU A 317 8.12 -26.56 5.85
C LEU A 317 6.62 -26.21 5.90
N ASP A 318 6.19 -25.51 6.93
CA ASP A 318 4.77 -25.23 7.18
C ASP A 318 4.34 -23.94 6.47
N ALA A 319 5.27 -22.98 6.29
CA ALA A 319 5.09 -21.85 5.38
C ALA A 319 4.89 -22.31 3.92
N ILE A 320 5.65 -23.30 3.45
CA ILE A 320 5.53 -23.88 2.09
C ILE A 320 4.21 -24.61 1.89
N LYS A 321 3.70 -25.31 2.92
CA LYS A 321 2.46 -26.09 2.83
C LYS A 321 1.21 -25.20 2.85
N GLU A 322 1.20 -24.16 3.68
CA GLU A 322 0.06 -23.24 3.77
C GLU A 322 0.00 -22.27 2.59
N ALA A 323 1.15 -21.86 2.06
CA ALA A 323 1.23 -20.92 0.94
C ALA A 323 0.79 -21.48 -0.42
N HIS A 324 0.49 -22.79 -0.58
CA HIS A 324 -0.62 -23.32 -1.41
C HIS A 324 -0.61 -24.79 -1.82
N PRO A 325 -1.82 -25.37 -2.01
CA PRO A 325 -2.42 -25.56 -3.37
C PRO A 325 -3.84 -24.97 -3.62
N LYS A 326 -4.54 -24.42 -2.62
CA LYS A 326 -6.00 -24.17 -2.72
C LYS A 326 -6.39 -22.89 -3.45
N THR A 327 -5.76 -21.76 -3.18
CA THR A 327 -6.21 -20.46 -3.71
C THR A 327 -5.82 -20.19 -5.17
N PHE A 328 -5.12 -21.12 -5.85
CA PHE A 328 -4.71 -20.95 -7.26
C PHE A 328 -5.35 -21.97 -8.22
N LYS A 329 -6.17 -22.91 -7.71
CA LYS A 329 -6.80 -23.98 -8.51
C LYS A 329 -7.76 -23.46 -9.60
N HIS A 330 -8.22 -22.21 -9.47
CA HIS A 330 -9.24 -21.62 -10.34
C HIS A 330 -8.71 -20.60 -11.36
N PHE A 331 -7.40 -20.35 -11.42
CA PHE A 331 -6.84 -19.41 -12.40
C PHE A 331 -6.53 -20.10 -13.72
N ASN A 332 -6.83 -19.43 -14.85
CA ASN A 332 -6.50 -19.94 -16.17
C ASN A 332 -5.00 -19.76 -16.47
N VAL A 333 -4.23 -20.82 -16.29
CA VAL A 333 -2.75 -20.80 -16.27
C VAL A 333 -2.13 -20.75 -17.68
N GLU A 334 -2.95 -20.79 -18.72
CA GLU A 334 -2.48 -20.88 -20.12
C GLU A 334 -2.02 -19.53 -20.69
N THR A 335 -2.31 -18.40 -20.04
CA THR A 335 -1.92 -17.09 -20.57
C THR A 335 -0.46 -16.73 -20.23
N PRO A 336 0.34 -16.21 -21.18
CA PRO A 336 1.74 -15.83 -20.94
C PRO A 336 1.92 -14.83 -19.79
N THR A 337 0.97 -13.92 -19.60
CA THR A 337 0.95 -12.95 -18.49
C THR A 337 0.86 -13.64 -17.12
N ILE A 338 -0.02 -14.64 -17.00
CA ILE A 338 -0.20 -15.41 -15.78
C ILE A 338 1.04 -16.29 -15.53
N GLN A 339 1.63 -16.88 -16.57
CA GLN A 339 2.89 -17.62 -16.46
C GLN A 339 4.08 -16.74 -16.02
N LEU A 340 4.17 -15.51 -16.52
CA LEU A 340 5.19 -14.54 -16.10
C LEU A 340 5.00 -14.11 -14.64
N LEU A 341 3.76 -13.94 -14.20
CA LEU A 341 3.42 -13.63 -12.81
C LEU A 341 3.85 -14.77 -11.88
N TYR A 342 3.51 -16.02 -12.22
CA TYR A 342 3.94 -17.20 -11.46
C TYR A 342 5.47 -17.32 -11.41
N LEU A 343 6.15 -17.10 -12.54
CA LEU A 343 7.60 -17.12 -12.58
C LEU A 343 8.20 -16.03 -11.69
N ASN A 344 7.64 -14.81 -11.68
CA ASN A 344 8.09 -13.73 -10.81
C ASN A 344 7.88 -14.05 -9.32
N THR A 345 6.74 -14.63 -8.94
CA THR A 345 6.48 -15.07 -7.57
C THR A 345 7.44 -16.17 -7.12
N ILE A 346 7.72 -17.15 -7.99
CA ILE A 346 8.68 -18.24 -7.72
C ILE A 346 10.10 -17.69 -7.56
N LEU A 347 10.55 -16.85 -8.51
CA LEU A 347 11.88 -16.26 -8.46
C LEU A 347 12.03 -15.32 -7.26
N GLY A 348 10.96 -14.63 -6.89
CA GLY A 348 10.86 -13.82 -5.69
C GLY A 348 10.97 -14.61 -4.40
N TYR A 349 10.21 -15.69 -4.29
CA TYR A 349 10.31 -16.66 -3.21
C TYR A 349 11.74 -17.18 -3.08
N ILE A 350 12.40 -17.53 -4.18
CA ILE A 350 13.78 -18.02 -4.18
C ILE A 350 14.78 -16.91 -3.80
N LYS A 351 14.58 -15.68 -4.28
CA LYS A 351 15.41 -14.50 -3.95
C LYS A 351 15.35 -14.14 -2.46
N SER A 352 14.23 -14.39 -1.79
CA SER A 352 14.06 -14.14 -0.35
C SER A 352 15.02 -14.96 0.54
N TYR A 353 15.60 -16.03 0.00
CA TYR A 353 16.57 -16.92 0.65
C TYR A 353 18.01 -16.71 0.13
N SER A 354 18.34 -15.50 -0.35
CA SER A 354 19.56 -15.16 -1.10
C SER A 354 20.91 -15.55 -0.47
N ASN A 355 20.95 -15.83 0.83
CA ASN A 355 22.16 -16.18 1.57
C ASN A 355 22.34 -17.69 1.84
N ILE A 356 21.42 -18.54 1.37
CA ILE A 356 21.54 -19.99 1.52
C ILE A 356 22.23 -20.56 0.26
N CYS A 357 23.30 -21.32 0.44
CA CYS A 357 23.91 -22.08 -0.66
C CYS A 357 23.13 -23.36 -0.89
N ILE A 358 23.04 -23.81 -2.15
CA ILE A 358 22.35 -25.07 -2.48
C ILE A 358 23.00 -26.26 -1.75
N SER A 359 24.30 -26.19 -1.47
CA SER A 359 25.06 -27.15 -0.65
C SER A 359 24.55 -27.30 0.78
N ASP A 360 23.88 -26.28 1.32
CA ASP A 360 23.49 -26.20 2.73
C ASP A 360 22.04 -26.69 2.94
N LEU A 361 21.36 -27.06 1.86
CA LEU A 361 20.01 -27.61 1.90
C LEU A 361 20.05 -29.06 2.37
N ASP A 362 19.33 -29.36 3.45
CA ASP A 362 19.16 -30.74 3.88
C ASP A 362 18.27 -31.55 2.91
N ALA A 363 18.25 -32.87 3.09
CA ALA A 363 17.46 -33.77 2.25
C ALA A 363 15.95 -33.48 2.32
N ARG A 364 15.47 -32.87 3.40
CA ARG A 364 14.05 -32.53 3.60
C ARG A 364 13.69 -31.29 2.79
N ALA A 365 14.47 -30.21 2.89
CA ALA A 365 14.33 -28.99 2.11
C ALA A 365 14.42 -29.27 0.60
N THR A 366 15.39 -30.08 0.19
CA THR A 366 15.56 -30.52 -1.19
C THR A 366 14.30 -31.21 -1.75
N ARG A 367 13.67 -32.10 -0.96
CA ARG A 367 12.42 -32.77 -1.36
C ARG A 367 11.25 -31.81 -1.50
N GLU A 368 11.16 -30.79 -0.64
CA GLU A 368 10.10 -29.80 -0.70
C GLU A 368 10.22 -28.88 -1.91
N PHE A 369 11.43 -28.42 -2.25
CA PHE A 369 11.66 -27.66 -3.50
C PHE A 369 11.20 -28.46 -4.73
N ARG A 370 11.57 -29.74 -4.83
CA ARG A 370 11.08 -30.64 -5.90
C ARG A 370 9.56 -30.80 -5.88
N ARG A 371 8.94 -30.88 -4.69
CA ARG A 371 7.48 -30.98 -4.57
C ARG A 371 6.81 -29.71 -5.09
N VAL A 372 7.33 -28.54 -4.75
CA VAL A 372 6.87 -27.24 -5.24
C VAL A 372 6.97 -27.18 -6.76
N PHE A 373 8.13 -27.56 -7.33
CA PHE A 373 8.31 -27.55 -8.79
C PHE A 373 7.32 -28.48 -9.51
N ARG A 374 7.15 -29.72 -9.02
CA ARG A 374 6.17 -30.66 -9.59
C ARG A 374 4.73 -30.21 -9.44
N ASN A 375 4.39 -29.50 -8.36
CA ASN A 375 3.03 -28.98 -8.17
C ASN A 375 2.71 -27.87 -9.18
N PHE A 376 3.67 -27.05 -9.59
CA PHE A 376 3.49 -26.10 -10.69
C PHE A 376 3.26 -26.80 -12.04
N CYS A 377 4.01 -27.87 -12.33
CA CYS A 377 3.77 -28.68 -13.53
C CYS A 377 2.35 -29.29 -13.55
N LYS A 378 1.79 -29.66 -12.39
CA LYS A 378 0.42 -30.20 -12.28
C LYS A 378 -0.68 -29.18 -12.56
N VAL A 379 -0.40 -27.89 -12.43
CA VAL A 379 -1.35 -26.80 -12.73
C VAL A 379 -1.08 -26.16 -14.09
N GLY A 380 -0.35 -26.85 -14.98
CA GLY A 380 -0.13 -26.42 -16.37
C GLY A 380 1.08 -25.50 -16.58
N ILE A 381 1.91 -25.24 -15.56
CA ILE A 381 3.12 -24.43 -15.71
C ILE A 381 4.33 -25.35 -15.89
N ASP A 382 4.83 -25.48 -17.12
CA ASP A 382 6.02 -26.29 -17.37
C ASP A 382 7.31 -25.60 -16.87
N ILE A 383 7.66 -25.92 -15.63
CA ILE A 383 8.95 -25.59 -15.02
C ILE A 383 9.81 -26.83 -14.78
N SER A 384 9.56 -27.92 -15.53
CA SER A 384 10.33 -29.18 -15.42
C SER A 384 11.83 -28.97 -15.66
N TRP A 385 12.19 -27.96 -16.46
CA TRP A 385 13.57 -27.55 -16.70
C TRP A 385 14.24 -26.94 -15.45
N LEU A 386 13.47 -26.23 -14.62
CA LEU A 386 13.96 -25.60 -13.38
C LEU A 386 14.25 -26.68 -12.33
N GLU A 387 13.36 -27.68 -12.23
CA GLU A 387 13.56 -28.88 -11.40
C GLU A 387 14.81 -29.66 -11.82
N LYS A 388 14.98 -29.97 -13.12
CA LYS A 388 16.16 -30.68 -13.64
C LYS A 388 17.47 -29.94 -13.35
N ARG A 389 17.47 -28.59 -13.43
CA ARG A 389 18.65 -27.78 -13.14
C ARG A 389 18.94 -27.70 -11.65
N PHE A 390 17.91 -27.57 -10.81
CA PHE A 390 18.03 -27.65 -9.35
C PHE A 390 18.65 -28.99 -8.93
N ASP A 391 18.19 -30.09 -9.51
CA ASP A 391 18.74 -31.44 -9.28
C ASP A 391 20.20 -31.58 -9.69
N SER A 392 20.58 -30.96 -10.81
CA SER A 392 21.98 -30.92 -11.24
C SER A 392 22.87 -30.15 -10.27
N CYS A 393 22.37 -29.05 -9.69
CA CYS A 393 23.11 -28.25 -8.70
C CYS A 393 23.27 -28.98 -7.36
N VAL A 394 22.21 -29.64 -6.89
CA VAL A 394 22.23 -30.48 -5.67
C VAL A 394 23.22 -31.64 -5.85
N ALA A 395 23.19 -32.32 -7.00
CA ALA A 395 24.10 -33.45 -7.27
C ALA A 395 25.58 -33.05 -7.33
N ARG A 396 25.89 -31.78 -7.60
CA ARG A 396 27.27 -31.25 -7.69
C ARG A 396 27.76 -30.57 -6.41
N HIS A 397 26.97 -30.55 -5.32
CA HIS A 397 27.29 -29.80 -4.09
C HIS A 397 27.73 -28.35 -4.37
N SER A 398 27.07 -27.67 -5.31
CA SER A 398 27.49 -26.34 -5.76
C SER A 398 27.32 -25.30 -4.64
N SER A 399 28.37 -24.52 -4.37
CA SER A 399 28.36 -23.37 -3.46
C SER A 399 27.71 -22.11 -4.07
N ILE A 400 26.95 -22.27 -5.15
CA ILE A 400 26.23 -21.16 -5.78
C ILE A 400 25.09 -20.73 -4.85
N SER A 401 25.00 -19.43 -4.56
CA SER A 401 23.85 -18.90 -3.83
C SER A 401 22.60 -19.03 -4.69
N LEU A 402 21.46 -19.34 -4.07
CA LEU A 402 20.16 -19.38 -4.76
C LEU A 402 19.85 -18.08 -5.53
N PHE A 403 20.39 -16.95 -5.07
CA PHE A 403 20.28 -15.65 -5.73
C PHE A 403 21.06 -15.55 -7.05
N ASN A 404 22.32 -15.97 -7.07
CA ASN A 404 23.13 -15.95 -8.30
C ASN A 404 22.67 -17.02 -9.30
N TRP A 405 22.14 -18.14 -8.80
CA TRP A 405 21.47 -19.16 -9.60
C TRP A 405 20.23 -18.62 -10.34
N VAL A 406 19.45 -17.73 -9.71
CA VAL A 406 18.29 -17.06 -10.32
C VAL A 406 18.67 -15.97 -11.34
N LYS A 407 19.80 -15.28 -11.17
CA LYS A 407 20.24 -14.25 -12.13
C LYS A 407 20.51 -14.82 -13.53
N GLU A 408 21.07 -16.02 -13.65
CA GLU A 408 21.31 -16.69 -14.94
C GLU A 408 20.02 -17.16 -15.65
N VAL A 409 18.90 -17.31 -14.93
CA VAL A 409 17.58 -17.72 -15.47
C VAL A 409 16.93 -16.64 -16.35
N SER A 410 17.52 -15.44 -16.42
CA SER A 410 16.98 -14.25 -17.10
C SER A 410 16.70 -14.41 -18.60
N SER A 411 17.28 -15.40 -19.29
CA SER A 411 17.07 -15.61 -20.74
C SER A 411 15.61 -15.98 -21.11
N ARG A 412 14.96 -16.87 -20.35
CA ARG A 412 13.56 -17.28 -20.62
C ARG A 412 12.54 -16.26 -20.13
N ARG A 413 12.85 -15.54 -19.04
CA ARG A 413 12.08 -14.35 -18.60
C ARG A 413 11.98 -13.33 -19.72
N THR A 414 13.07 -13.10 -20.45
CA THR A 414 13.09 -12.19 -21.61
C THR A 414 12.18 -12.67 -22.73
N ASN A 415 12.07 -13.98 -22.97
CA ASN A 415 11.20 -14.51 -24.04
C ASN A 415 9.71 -14.40 -23.69
N VAL A 416 9.31 -14.76 -22.47
CA VAL A 416 7.91 -14.59 -22.02
C VAL A 416 7.54 -13.11 -21.93
N LEU A 417 8.48 -12.25 -21.51
CA LEU A 417 8.27 -10.80 -21.51
C LEU A 417 8.05 -10.26 -22.93
N LYS A 418 8.78 -10.76 -23.93
CA LYS A 418 8.57 -10.41 -25.35
C LYS A 418 7.21 -10.87 -25.86
N GLU A 419 6.75 -12.06 -25.48
CA GLU A 419 5.40 -12.55 -25.85
C GLU A 419 4.29 -11.70 -25.23
N VAL A 420 4.42 -11.34 -23.94
CA VAL A 420 3.48 -10.42 -23.27
C VAL A 420 3.48 -9.05 -23.95
N GLN A 421 4.65 -8.50 -24.29
CA GLN A 421 4.75 -7.24 -25.02
C GLN A 421 4.11 -7.29 -26.41
N ALA A 422 4.27 -8.41 -27.14
CA ALA A 422 3.65 -8.62 -28.45
C ALA A 422 2.11 -8.72 -28.33
N MET A 423 1.60 -9.44 -27.31
CA MET A 423 0.16 -9.51 -27.05
C MET A 423 -0.44 -8.14 -26.68
N THR A 424 0.26 -7.36 -25.85
CA THR A 424 -0.15 -5.99 -25.51
C THR A 424 -0.20 -5.10 -26.75
N ALA A 425 0.79 -5.21 -27.66
CA ALA A 425 0.79 -4.46 -28.91
C ALA A 425 -0.41 -4.84 -29.82
N GLN A 426 -0.72 -6.13 -29.93
CA GLN A 426 -1.89 -6.62 -30.68
C GLN A 426 -3.22 -6.14 -30.06
N LEU A 427 -3.33 -6.10 -28.74
CA LEU A 427 -4.49 -5.55 -28.04
C LEU A 427 -4.69 -4.06 -28.35
N VAL A 428 -3.62 -3.28 -28.34
CA VAL A 428 -3.66 -1.86 -28.70
C VAL A 428 -4.10 -1.65 -30.16
N GLU A 429 -3.61 -2.48 -31.09
CA GLU A 429 -4.04 -2.43 -32.49
C GLU A 429 -5.54 -2.77 -32.63
N LEU A 430 -6.03 -3.80 -31.92
CA LEU A 430 -7.44 -4.18 -31.91
C LEU A 430 -8.33 -3.10 -31.28
N GLU A 431 -7.88 -2.44 -30.22
CA GLU A 431 -8.58 -1.30 -29.61
C GLU A 431 -8.65 -0.11 -30.56
N GLN A 432 -7.57 0.19 -31.30
CA GLN A 432 -7.57 1.23 -32.33
C GLN A 432 -8.49 0.89 -33.50
N GLU A 433 -8.54 -0.38 -33.94
CA GLU A 433 -9.48 -0.83 -34.97
C GLU A 433 -10.93 -0.76 -34.50
N ARG A 434 -11.20 -1.11 -33.24
CA ARG A 434 -12.51 -0.97 -32.62
C ARG A 434 -12.94 0.50 -32.56
N ALA A 435 -12.06 1.39 -32.11
CA ALA A 435 -12.34 2.82 -32.05
C ALA A 435 -12.61 3.41 -33.45
N LYS A 436 -11.90 2.95 -34.50
CA LYS A 436 -12.17 3.32 -35.89
C LYS A 436 -13.56 2.88 -36.34
N LYS A 437 -13.96 1.64 -36.03
CA LYS A 437 -15.29 1.10 -36.39
C LYS A 437 -16.42 1.82 -35.63
N GLU A 438 -16.22 2.16 -34.37
CA GLU A 438 -17.16 2.98 -33.58
C GLU A 438 -17.28 4.39 -34.17
N GLY A 439 -16.17 4.99 -34.64
CA GLY A 439 -16.20 6.25 -35.40
C GLY A 439 -17.00 6.18 -36.70
N THR A 440 -16.80 5.12 -37.50
CA THR A 440 -17.58 4.90 -38.74
C THR A 440 -19.07 4.69 -38.47
N PHE A 441 -19.42 4.03 -37.35
CA PHE A 441 -20.82 3.85 -36.95
C PHE A 441 -21.49 5.17 -36.60
N LEU A 442 -20.79 6.07 -35.89
CA LEU A 442 -21.28 7.41 -35.57
C LEU A 442 -21.49 8.29 -36.82
N GLU A 443 -20.64 8.15 -37.83
CA GLU A 443 -20.80 8.84 -39.12
C GLU A 443 -22.04 8.34 -39.88
N ILE A 444 -22.30 7.02 -39.87
CA ILE A 444 -23.49 6.42 -40.48
C ILE A 444 -24.76 6.90 -39.78
N GLU A 445 -24.79 6.91 -38.44
CA GLU A 445 -25.95 7.44 -37.70
C GLU A 445 -26.18 8.93 -37.96
N ALA A 446 -25.12 9.72 -38.15
CA ALA A 446 -25.25 11.13 -38.48
C ALA A 446 -25.87 11.34 -39.86
N GLU A 447 -25.46 10.55 -40.86
CA GLU A 447 -26.05 10.62 -42.21
C GLU A 447 -27.49 10.07 -42.22
N GLU A 448 -27.80 9.04 -41.44
CA GLU A 448 -29.17 8.54 -41.28
C GLU A 448 -30.09 9.61 -40.66
N ARG A 449 -29.64 10.32 -39.62
CA ARG A 449 -30.39 11.44 -39.02
C ARG A 449 -30.62 12.57 -40.02
N LYS A 450 -29.64 12.89 -40.86
CA LYS A 450 -29.74 13.91 -41.90
C LYS A 450 -30.75 13.52 -42.98
N LEU A 451 -30.68 12.28 -43.48
CA LEU A 451 -31.64 11.73 -44.45
C LEU A 451 -33.07 11.73 -43.89
N MET A 452 -33.25 11.39 -42.61
CA MET A 452 -34.55 11.43 -41.94
C MET A 452 -35.12 12.85 -41.86
N GLU A 453 -34.28 13.88 -41.68
CA GLU A 453 -34.71 15.27 -41.67
C GLU A 453 -35.09 15.77 -43.07
N GLU A 454 -34.34 15.37 -44.10
CA GLU A 454 -34.68 15.66 -45.50
C GLU A 454 -36.01 15.01 -45.90
N CYS A 455 -36.26 13.76 -45.49
CA CYS A 455 -37.54 13.09 -45.68
C CYS A 455 -38.70 13.83 -45.00
N ARG A 456 -38.52 14.29 -43.75
CA ARG A 456 -39.54 15.11 -43.05
C ARG A 456 -39.82 16.43 -43.76
N GLY A 457 -38.79 17.08 -44.32
CA GLY A 457 -38.95 18.29 -45.13
C GLY A 457 -39.75 18.04 -46.41
N ILE A 458 -39.52 16.93 -47.09
CA ILE A 458 -40.27 16.53 -48.29
C ILE A 458 -41.73 16.19 -47.93
N GLU A 459 -41.97 15.46 -46.84
CA GLU A 459 -43.32 15.15 -46.36
C GLU A 459 -44.10 16.42 -45.99
N ALA A 460 -43.45 17.41 -45.38
CA ALA A 460 -44.06 18.71 -45.09
C ALA A 460 -44.42 19.50 -46.36
N LEU A 461 -43.58 19.43 -47.41
CA LEU A 461 -43.86 20.03 -48.72
C LEU A 461 -45.01 19.34 -49.46
N LEU A 462 -45.11 18.02 -49.35
CA LEU A 462 -46.17 17.22 -49.97
C LEU A 462 -47.51 17.29 -49.20
N GLY A 463 -47.46 17.54 -47.88
CA GLY A 463 -48.65 17.77 -47.04
C GLY A 463 -49.45 19.03 -47.40
N GLY A 464 -48.92 19.91 -48.26
CA GLY A 464 -49.62 21.06 -48.84
C GLY A 464 -50.35 20.76 -50.16
N TYR A 465 -50.24 19.55 -50.71
CA TYR A 465 -50.96 19.08 -51.90
C TYR A 465 -51.92 17.95 -51.51
N LYS A 466 -53.00 18.28 -50.79
CA LYS A 466 -54.15 17.40 -50.61
C LYS A 466 -55.41 18.01 -51.21
#